data_AF-A0A5K7YJD3-F1
#
_entry.id   AF-A0A5K7YJD3-F1
#
_cell.length_a   1.000
_cell.length_b   1.000
_cell.length_c   1.000
_cell.angle_alpha   90.00
_cell.angle_beta   90.00
_cell.angle_gamma   90.00
#
_symmetry.space_group_name_H-M   'P 1'
#
loop_
_entity.id
_entity.type
_entity.pdbx_description
1 polymer ?
#
loop_
_entity_poly.entity_id
_entity_poly.type
_entity_poly.pdbx_seq_one_letter_code
_entity_poly.pdbx_strand_id
1 'polypeptide(L)' 'MCEANAYMVKDGEETLLMESVDLVEPEADGTFRLVGIFGDQITIKGKIRRMNLVDHRILFEP' A
#
# COMPACT_ATOMS: atom_id res chain seq x y z
N MET A 1 -12.58 11.34 3.83
CA MET A 1 -11.56 10.39 4.32
C MET A 1 -10.62 10.20 3.14
N CYS A 2 -9.36 10.57 3.28
CA CYS A 2 -8.33 10.59 2.22
C CYS A 2 -7.42 9.36 2.28
N GLU A 3 -7.50 8.61 3.37
CA GLU A 3 -6.82 7.35 3.63
C GLU A 3 -7.27 6.23 2.68
N ALA A 4 -6.39 5.26 2.47
CA ALA A 4 -6.63 4.12 1.59
C ALA A 4 -6.08 2.81 2.18
N ASN A 5 -6.68 1.69 1.83
CA ASN A 5 -6.14 0.38 2.18
C ASN A 5 -5.10 -0.07 1.15
N ALA A 6 -4.00 -0.64 1.62
CA ALA A 6 -2.94 -1.18 0.78
C ALA A 6 -3.08 -2.69 0.63
N TYR A 7 -2.96 -3.18 -0.60
CA TYR A 7 -3.05 -4.60 -0.96
C TYR A 7 -1.86 -5.03 -1.78
N MET A 8 -1.42 -6.28 -1.62
CA MET A 8 -0.50 -6.95 -2.55
C MET A 8 -1.34 -7.79 -3.51
N VAL A 9 -1.09 -7.65 -4.81
CA VAL A 9 -1.72 -8.49 -5.83
C VAL A 9 -0.72 -9.50 -6.35
N LYS A 10 -0.97 -10.78 -6.10
CA LYS A 10 -0.15 -11.90 -6.56
C LYS A 10 -1.05 -12.97 -7.16
N ASP A 11 -0.75 -13.40 -8.38
CA ASP A 11 -1.50 -14.44 -9.10
C ASP A 11 -3.02 -14.15 -9.22
N GLY A 12 -3.39 -12.87 -9.21
CA GLY A 12 -4.78 -12.41 -9.28
C GLY A 12 -5.49 -12.30 -7.93
N GLU A 13 -4.89 -12.76 -6.84
CA GLU A 13 -5.42 -12.59 -5.47
C GLU A 13 -4.89 -11.31 -4.84
N GLU A 14 -5.78 -10.61 -4.12
CA GLU A 14 -5.46 -9.39 -3.39
C GLU A 14 -5.36 -9.70 -1.89
N THR A 15 -4.19 -9.52 -1.30
CA THR A 15 -3.95 -9.69 0.14
C THR A 15 -3.83 -8.33 0.80
N LEU A 16 -4.65 -8.05 1.81
CA LEU A 16 -4.56 -6.83 2.60
C LEU A 16 -3.21 -6.77 3.33
N LEU A 17 -2.48 -5.68 3.12
CA LEU A 17 -1.21 -5.41 3.77
C LEU A 17 -1.40 -4.51 4.98
N MET A 18 -2.20 -3.45 4.83
CA MET A 18 -2.40 -2.42 5.84
C MET A 18 -3.71 -1.68 5.58
N GLU A 19 -4.45 -1.40 6.66
CA GLU A 19 -5.65 -0.57 6.62
C GLU A 19 -5.32 0.89 6.88
N SER A 20 -6.14 1.80 6.33
CA SER A 20 -6.09 3.23 6.66
C SER A 20 -4.69 3.86 6.51
N VAL A 21 -4.03 3.61 5.38
CA VAL A 21 -2.72 4.18 5.04
C VAL A 21 -2.88 5.67 4.74
N ASP A 22 -2.07 6.48 5.41
CA ASP A 22 -1.97 7.94 5.27
C ASP A 22 -0.74 8.35 4.45
N LEU A 23 0.38 7.62 4.60
CA LEU A 23 1.63 7.87 3.87
C LEU A 23 2.10 6.63 3.10
N VAL A 24 2.46 6.84 1.84
CA VAL A 24 3.20 5.88 1.01
C VAL A 24 4.46 6.56 0.52
N GLU A 25 5.62 6.09 1.00
CA GLU A 25 6.91 6.69 0.71
C GLU A 25 7.84 5.65 0.04
N PRO A 26 8.34 5.91 -1.18
CA PRO A 26 9.32 5.03 -1.80
C PRO A 26 10.65 5.12 -1.05
N GLU A 27 11.28 3.96 -0.83
CA GLU A 27 12.58 3.82 -0.20
C GLU A 27 13.60 3.19 -1.17
N ALA A 28 14.78 2.82 -0.67
CA ALA A 28 15.81 2.14 -1.45
C ALA A 28 15.36 0.73 -1.92
N ASP A 29 16.05 0.16 -2.90
CA ASP A 29 15.88 -1.24 -3.32
C ASP A 29 14.46 -1.66 -3.75
N GLY A 30 13.64 -0.69 -4.18
CA GLY A 30 12.27 -0.91 -4.62
C GLY A 30 11.32 -1.27 -3.48
N THR A 31 11.59 -0.76 -2.28
CA THR A 31 10.68 -0.87 -1.15
C THR A 31 9.81 0.39 -1.00
N PHE A 32 8.72 0.23 -0.28
CA PHE A 32 7.82 1.30 0.13
C PHE A 32 7.58 1.21 1.62
N ARG A 33 7.67 2.36 2.30
CA ARG A 33 7.23 2.53 3.68
C ARG A 33 5.78 3.01 3.67
N LEU A 34 4.91 2.24 4.31
CA LEU A 34 3.50 2.57 4.50
C LEU A 34 3.28 2.97 5.96
N VAL A 35 2.55 4.06 6.19
CA VAL A 35 2.21 4.55 7.53
C VAL A 35 0.71 4.70 7.64
N GLY A 36 0.13 4.10 8.67
CA GLY A 36 -1.29 4.20 8.99
C GLY A 36 -1.62 5.49 9.72
N ILE A 37 -2.90 5.90 9.71
CA ILE A 37 -3.38 7.09 10.43
C ILE A 37 -3.12 7.04 11.95
N PHE A 38 -2.89 5.85 12.52
CA PHE A 38 -2.58 5.66 13.94
C PHE A 38 -1.07 5.57 14.22
N GLY A 39 -0.22 5.73 13.21
CA GLY A 39 1.23 5.76 13.32
C GLY A 39 1.92 4.39 13.25
N ASP A 40 1.17 3.31 13.08
CA ASP A 40 1.71 1.99 12.71
C ASP A 40 2.37 2.05 11.33
N GLN A 41 3.38 1.20 11.10
CA GLN A 41 4.21 1.25 9.89
C GLN A 41 4.61 -0.15 9.43
N ILE A 42 4.63 -0.35 8.11
CA ILE A 42 5.22 -1.52 7.48
C ILE A 42 6.10 -1.12 6.30
N THR A 43 7.14 -1.92 6.03
CA THR A 43 7.94 -1.80 4.81
C THR A 43 7.65 -3.00 3.92
N ILE A 44 7.31 -2.74 2.66
CA ILE A 44 7.03 -3.78 1.67
C ILE A 44 7.99 -3.63 0.49
N LYS A 45 8.28 -4.75 -0.19
CA LYS A 45 8.99 -4.74 -1.47
C LYS A 45 7.99 -4.96 -2.61
N GLY A 46 8.11 -4.18 -3.68
CA GLY A 46 7.25 -4.32 -4.84
C GLY A 46 7.11 -3.01 -5.61
N LYS A 47 6.09 -2.93 -6.46
CA LYS A 47 5.79 -1.75 -7.28
C LYS A 47 4.32 -1.39 -7.12
N ILE A 48 4.01 -0.10 -7.24
CA ILE A 48 2.61 0.35 -7.31
C ILE A 48 2.05 -0.10 -8.66
N ARG A 49 1.09 -1.01 -8.62
CA ARG A 49 0.35 -1.49 -9.81
C ARG A 49 -0.78 -0.54 -10.17
N ARG A 50 -1.54 -0.07 -9.17
CA ARG A 50 -2.68 0.85 -9.36
C ARG A 50 -2.98 1.61 -8.07
N MET A 51 -3.34 2.88 -8.20
CA MET A 51 -3.98 3.65 -7.13
C MET A 51 -5.41 3.99 -7.57
N ASN A 52 -6.39 3.48 -6.84
CA ASN A 52 -7.79 3.81 -7.03
C ASN A 52 -8.24 4.68 -5.84
N LEU A 53 -8.10 5.99 -6.01
CA LEU A 53 -8.32 6.96 -4.95
C LEU A 53 -9.80 7.16 -4.62
N VAL A 54 -10.71 6.87 -5.57
CA VAL A 54 -12.16 6.92 -5.33
C VAL A 54 -12.60 5.75 -4.46
N ASP A 55 -12.04 4.57 -4.70
CA ASP A 55 -12.37 3.36 -3.92
C ASP A 55 -11.48 3.21 -2.67
N HIS A 56 -10.59 4.16 -2.39
CA HIS A 56 -9.66 4.14 -1.25
C HIS A 56 -8.75 2.89 -1.26
N ARG A 57 -8.15 2.55 -2.42
CA ARG A 57 -7.29 1.37 -2.57
C ARG A 57 -5.97 1.65 -3.25
N ILE A 58 -4.90 1.09 -2.71
CA ILE A 58 -3.56 1.08 -3.30
C ILE A 58 -3.17 -0.38 -3.55
N LEU A 59 -2.87 -0.73 -4.79
CA LEU A 59 -2.51 -2.08 -5.20
C LEU A 59 -1.03 -2.12 -5.54
N PHE A 60 -0.30 -3.02 -4.88
CA PHE A 60 1.08 -3.35 -5.16
C PHE A 60 1.19 -4.67 -5.92
N GLU A 61 2.30 -4.86 -6.62
CA GLU A 61 2.70 -6.15 -7.20
C GLU A 61 4.18 -6.44 -6.88
N PRO A 62 4.60 -7.72 -6.83
CA PRO A 62 5.99 -8.11 -6.55
C PRO A 62 7.04 -7.52 -7.51
#